data_AF-W6QL48-F1
#
_entry.id   AF-W6QL48-F1
#
_cell.length_a   1.000
_cell.length_b   1.000
_cell.length_c   1.000
_cell.angle_alpha   90.00
_cell.angle_beta   90.00
_cell.angle_gamma   90.00
#
_symmetry.space_group_name_H-M   'P 1'
#
loop_
_entity.id
_entity.type
_entity.pdbx_description
1 polymer ?
#
loop_
_entity_poly.entity_id
_entity_poly.type
_entity_poly.pdbx_seq_one_letter_code
_entity_poly.pdbx_strand_id
1 'polypeptide(L)'
;MECLGVPIDHRLRRVIREARRIDRDKENSDHIQLLHSFGSSLEVDESDYPICDLSFGLEMARPELKGGVLIVLERPHSKQKNSDGFMEGKRNCRTINAVSDLISAVNNDKLGFDDVSLFDAIPFLDETVAGKDHQDIINEAQNVFADMARAKDPDIILCCFKTETQNSLVKKLQSRGVGRSFYPDNPKLTGFGFSSTLVNAFHPSYAVNYYPISSCFKQLLVLEFTKAFALWRQSWTEEPWMKGLRDECRIRAKRKVGEKNIDGKWNRSYIKEQWEELLTSLDAQFEKCFFQNPKDIGAGDLQRKLVDSKITWLSCDIAWILEELTPEETITLEMPQQLLCKLRRWCRKAWPEDQLRRNPSNSNGYYDHLPLLLLKSNQPSTLAKSLESRLFGLLRDLNLSFNRLHNDVYHNLLAQRCAFRRFAAAFEDILEDIADNDLSLEGTELHHEMGFLSLNGTAD
;
A
#
# COMPACT_ATOMS: atom_id res chain seq x y z
N MET A 1 9.49 5.49 -5.17
CA MET A 1 8.12 5.96 -4.83
C MET A 1 7.55 5.04 -3.75
N GLU A 2 6.99 5.57 -2.67
CA GLU A 2 6.51 4.81 -1.50
C GLU A 2 5.11 5.30 -1.09
N CYS A 3 4.29 4.40 -0.54
CA CYS A 3 3.00 4.73 0.06
C CYS A 3 2.67 3.70 1.15
N LEU A 4 2.08 4.13 2.27
CA LEU A 4 1.75 3.30 3.43
C LEU A 4 2.94 2.51 3.98
N GLY A 5 4.15 3.05 3.87
CA GLY A 5 5.39 2.41 4.32
C GLY A 5 5.84 1.22 3.44
N VAL A 6 5.35 1.10 2.21
CA VAL A 6 5.73 0.09 1.22
C VAL A 6 6.06 0.73 -0.14
N PRO A 7 7.08 0.26 -0.87
CA PRO A 7 7.38 0.75 -2.19
C PRO A 7 6.21 0.45 -3.13
N ILE A 8 5.88 1.41 -3.98
CA ILE A 8 4.83 1.23 -4.99
C ILE A 8 5.38 0.32 -6.09
N ASP A 9 4.56 -0.67 -6.47
CA ASP A 9 4.83 -1.59 -7.57
C ASP A 9 5.22 -0.81 -8.82
N HIS A 10 6.38 -1.12 -9.42
CA HIS A 10 6.93 -0.44 -10.59
C HIS A 10 5.91 -0.26 -11.71
N ARG A 11 5.00 -1.22 -11.92
CA ARG A 11 3.97 -1.15 -12.96
C ARG A 11 2.94 -0.02 -12.72
N LEU A 12 2.65 0.29 -11.45
CA LEU A 12 1.77 1.40 -11.09
C LEU A 12 2.47 2.75 -11.17
N ARG A 13 3.80 2.80 -10.98
CA ARG A 13 4.56 4.05 -10.98
C ARG A 13 4.41 4.81 -12.29
N ARG A 14 4.38 4.11 -13.42
CA ARG A 14 4.13 4.70 -14.74
C ARG A 14 2.77 5.41 -14.80
N VAL A 15 1.70 4.72 -14.42
CA VAL A 15 0.33 5.26 -14.39
C VAL A 15 0.25 6.50 -13.49
N ILE A 16 0.97 6.50 -12.38
CA ILE A 16 1.00 7.57 -11.40
C ILE A 16 1.79 8.80 -11.91
N ARG A 17 2.95 8.60 -12.53
CA ARG A 17 3.77 9.70 -13.08
C ARG A 17 3.07 10.42 -14.23
N GLU A 18 2.40 9.67 -15.10
CA GLU A 18 1.66 10.17 -16.26
C GLU A 18 0.35 10.89 -15.90
N ALA A 19 0.03 11.04 -14.60
CA ALA A 19 -1.12 11.77 -14.10
C ALA A 19 -1.21 13.20 -14.68
N ARG A 20 -2.19 13.41 -15.58
CA ARG A 20 -2.51 14.74 -16.13
C ARG A 20 -3.15 15.61 -15.05
N ARG A 21 -2.95 16.93 -15.17
CA ARG A 21 -3.70 17.90 -14.38
C ARG A 21 -5.17 17.81 -14.75
N ILE A 22 -6.02 17.96 -13.74
CA ILE A 22 -7.46 17.86 -13.89
C ILE A 22 -8.01 19.27 -13.91
N ASP A 23 -8.90 19.52 -14.86
CA ASP A 23 -9.58 20.80 -15.00
C ASP A 23 -10.55 21.00 -13.82
N ARG A 24 -10.49 22.18 -13.21
CA ARG A 24 -11.19 22.50 -11.95
C ARG A 24 -12.40 23.41 -12.15
N ASP A 25 -12.81 23.66 -13.39
CA ASP A 25 -14.00 24.43 -13.70
C ASP A 25 -15.27 23.63 -13.33
N LYS A 26 -15.63 23.67 -12.04
CA LYS A 26 -16.78 22.97 -11.49
C LYS A 26 -17.67 23.90 -10.69
N GLU A 27 -18.96 23.63 -10.75
CA GLU A 27 -19.98 24.35 -9.99
C GLU A 27 -19.83 24.10 -8.48
N ASN A 28 -20.33 25.05 -7.68
CA ASN A 28 -20.45 24.86 -6.24
C ASN A 28 -21.44 23.73 -5.91
N SER A 29 -21.23 23.10 -4.76
CA SER A 29 -22.06 22.01 -4.25
C SER A 29 -22.48 22.26 -2.81
N ASP A 30 -23.75 21.97 -2.49
CA ASP A 30 -24.34 22.24 -1.17
C ASP A 30 -24.08 21.13 -0.14
N HIS A 31 -23.29 20.10 -0.47
CA HIS A 31 -23.07 18.94 0.43
C HIS A 31 -22.47 19.31 1.79
N ILE A 32 -21.64 20.36 1.87
CA ILE A 32 -21.11 20.86 3.15
C ILE A 32 -22.22 21.47 4.01
N GLN A 33 -23.17 22.19 3.41
CA GLN A 33 -24.30 22.78 4.14
C GLN A 33 -25.24 21.70 4.67
N LEU A 34 -25.47 20.63 3.90
CA LEU A 34 -26.23 19.46 4.35
C LEU A 34 -25.56 18.80 5.56
N LEU A 35 -24.24 18.57 5.48
CA LEU A 35 -23.48 17.99 6.58
C LEU A 35 -23.49 18.89 7.83
N HIS A 36 -23.27 20.20 7.66
CA HIS A 36 -23.28 21.17 8.74
C HIS A 36 -24.64 21.21 9.45
N SER A 37 -25.73 21.23 8.66
CA SER A 37 -27.09 21.28 9.20
C SER A 37 -27.41 20.05 10.03
N PHE A 38 -27.03 18.85 9.55
CA PHE A 38 -27.18 17.62 10.31
C PHE A 38 -26.33 17.61 11.58
N GLY A 39 -25.03 17.96 11.50
CA GLY A 39 -24.17 17.98 12.68
C GLY A 39 -24.61 18.99 13.74
N SER A 40 -25.18 20.12 13.33
CA SER A 40 -25.70 21.15 14.24
C SER A 40 -27.03 20.76 14.91
N SER A 41 -27.75 19.77 14.38
CA SER A 41 -28.97 19.25 14.99
C SER A 41 -28.72 18.08 15.94
N LEU A 42 -27.48 17.60 16.07
CA LEU A 42 -27.12 16.52 16.98
C LEU A 42 -26.95 17.04 18.41
N GLU A 43 -27.55 16.33 19.36
CA GLU A 43 -27.37 16.54 20.80
C GLU A 43 -26.65 15.32 21.41
N VAL A 44 -25.70 15.57 22.32
CA VAL A 44 -24.95 14.57 23.10
C VAL A 44 -25.09 14.92 24.57
N ASP A 45 -25.66 14.03 25.38
CA ASP A 45 -25.88 14.23 26.82
C ASP A 45 -26.56 15.57 27.17
N GLU A 46 -27.63 15.93 26.44
CA GLU A 46 -28.37 17.20 26.57
C GLU A 46 -27.53 18.46 26.25
N SER A 47 -26.41 18.29 25.56
CA SER A 47 -25.55 19.37 25.07
C SER A 47 -25.33 19.31 23.55
N ASP A 48 -24.97 20.43 22.94
CA ASP A 48 -24.67 20.48 21.51
C ASP A 48 -23.51 19.55 21.15
N TYR A 49 -23.57 18.92 19.97
CA TYR A 49 -22.49 18.08 19.46
C TYR A 49 -21.13 18.83 19.42
N PRO A 50 -20.01 18.19 19.79
CA PRO A 50 -18.72 18.87 19.89
C PRO A 50 -18.31 19.61 18.60
N ILE A 51 -18.14 20.93 18.69
CA ILE A 51 -17.76 21.79 17.56
C ILE A 51 -16.47 21.32 16.86
N CYS A 52 -15.53 20.73 17.61
CA CYS A 52 -14.29 20.20 17.04
C CYS A 52 -14.53 19.02 16.10
N ASP A 53 -15.47 18.15 16.42
CA ASP A 53 -15.81 16.97 15.61
C ASP A 53 -16.63 17.39 14.38
N LEU A 54 -17.53 18.36 14.56
CA LEU A 54 -18.25 19.01 13.46
C LEU A 54 -17.26 19.64 12.46
N SER A 55 -16.35 20.49 12.95
CA SER A 55 -15.34 21.14 12.12
C SER A 55 -14.46 20.11 11.39
N PHE A 56 -14.07 19.03 12.07
CA PHE A 56 -13.28 17.97 11.45
C PHE A 56 -14.01 17.31 10.28
N GLY A 57 -15.28 16.92 10.47
CA GLY A 57 -16.10 16.32 9.42
C GLY A 57 -16.32 17.25 8.23
N LEU A 58 -16.52 18.55 8.47
CA LEU A 58 -16.65 19.54 7.41
C LEU A 58 -15.37 19.70 6.59
N GLU A 59 -14.20 19.77 7.23
CA GLU A 59 -12.92 19.82 6.52
C GLU A 59 -12.65 18.55 5.71
N MET A 60 -13.07 17.36 6.19
CA MET A 60 -12.98 16.12 5.42
C MET A 60 -13.86 16.12 4.16
N ALA A 61 -15.02 16.76 4.22
CA ALA A 61 -15.98 16.73 3.12
C ALA A 61 -15.58 17.66 1.95
N ARG A 62 -14.66 18.61 2.17
CA ARG A 62 -14.16 19.54 1.15
C ARG A 62 -13.52 18.81 -0.05
N PRO A 63 -13.45 19.42 -1.25
CA PRO A 63 -13.87 20.79 -1.58
C PRO A 63 -15.38 20.94 -1.85
N GLU A 64 -15.90 22.16 -1.68
CA GLU A 64 -17.30 22.61 -1.91
C GLU A 64 -17.73 22.67 -3.39
N LEU A 65 -17.12 21.84 -4.23
CA LEU A 65 -17.37 21.78 -5.68
C LEU A 65 -18.06 20.48 -6.05
N LYS A 66 -18.84 20.45 -7.12
CA LYS A 66 -19.37 19.20 -7.68
C LYS A 66 -18.27 18.34 -8.30
N GLY A 67 -18.56 17.07 -8.56
CA GLY A 67 -17.66 16.16 -9.27
C GLY A 67 -16.42 15.75 -8.46
N GLY A 68 -15.47 15.14 -9.16
CA GLY A 68 -14.21 14.68 -8.58
C GLY A 68 -14.29 13.25 -8.08
N VAL A 69 -13.30 12.88 -7.27
CA VAL A 69 -13.29 11.60 -6.56
C VAL A 69 -13.93 11.82 -5.18
N LEU A 70 -14.95 11.02 -4.88
CA LEU A 70 -15.50 10.88 -3.53
C LEU A 70 -14.99 9.57 -2.93
N ILE A 71 -14.30 9.66 -1.80
CA ILE A 71 -13.92 8.49 -0.99
C ILE A 71 -14.96 8.33 0.11
N VAL A 72 -15.51 7.13 0.27
CA VAL A 72 -16.54 6.87 1.28
C VAL A 72 -16.03 5.89 2.33
N LEU A 73 -15.90 6.37 3.56
CA LEU A 73 -15.59 5.59 4.76
C LEU A 73 -16.87 5.24 5.54
N GLU A 74 -16.73 4.46 6.61
CA GLU A 74 -17.91 4.01 7.36
C GLU A 74 -18.44 5.08 8.31
N ARG A 75 -17.65 5.42 9.33
CA ARG A 75 -17.99 6.35 10.40
C ARG A 75 -16.73 6.71 11.21
N PRO A 76 -16.74 7.79 12.01
CA PRO A 76 -15.69 8.08 12.98
C PRO A 76 -15.54 6.95 14.01
N HIS A 77 -14.32 6.70 14.47
CA HIS A 77 -14.09 5.76 15.58
C HIS A 77 -14.16 6.51 16.91
N SER A 78 -14.72 5.93 17.97
CA SER A 78 -14.80 6.52 19.32
C SER A 78 -13.48 6.99 19.94
N LYS A 79 -12.34 6.49 19.43
CA LYS A 79 -11.00 6.87 19.88
C LYS A 79 -10.42 8.04 19.09
N GLN A 80 -11.09 8.48 18.04
CA GLN A 80 -10.69 9.65 17.28
C GLN A 80 -10.90 10.90 18.14
N LYS A 81 -9.82 11.66 18.33
CA LYS A 81 -9.84 12.90 19.10
C LYS A 81 -9.54 14.06 18.17
N ASN A 82 -10.47 14.99 18.05
CA ASN A 82 -10.33 16.16 17.18
C ASN A 82 -10.18 17.47 17.98
N SER A 83 -10.03 17.40 19.31
CA SER A 83 -9.90 18.55 20.21
C SER A 83 -8.71 19.47 19.87
N ASP A 84 -7.65 18.91 19.31
CA ASP A 84 -6.39 19.61 19.03
C ASP A 84 -6.36 20.18 17.59
N GLY A 85 -7.52 20.20 16.93
CA GLY A 85 -7.71 20.73 15.58
C GLY A 85 -7.51 19.71 14.47
N PHE A 86 -7.88 20.10 13.25
CA PHE A 86 -7.95 19.21 12.09
C PHE A 86 -6.62 18.53 11.74
N MET A 87 -5.52 19.28 11.72
CA MET A 87 -4.21 18.73 11.35
C MET A 87 -3.71 17.68 12.35
N GLU A 88 -4.00 17.87 13.62
CA GLU A 88 -3.60 16.95 14.68
C GLU A 88 -4.51 15.72 14.70
N GLY A 89 -5.83 15.90 14.57
CA GLY A 89 -6.79 14.80 14.40
C GLY A 89 -6.46 13.91 13.20
N LYS A 90 -6.07 14.53 12.07
CA LYS A 90 -5.64 13.81 10.86
C LYS A 90 -4.38 12.97 11.11
N ARG A 91 -3.36 13.54 11.77
CA ARG A 91 -2.09 12.86 12.07
C ARG A 91 -2.28 11.70 13.07
N ASN A 92 -3.12 11.91 14.07
CA ASN A 92 -3.34 10.93 15.13
C ASN A 92 -4.31 9.81 14.72
N CYS A 93 -5.11 10.00 13.68
CA CYS A 93 -5.92 8.93 13.10
C CYS A 93 -5.17 8.17 12.00
N ARG A 94 -4.67 6.97 12.33
CA ARG A 94 -3.94 6.08 11.37
C ARG A 94 -4.72 5.86 10.07
N THR A 95 -6.05 5.77 10.13
CA THR A 95 -6.91 5.57 8.95
C THR A 95 -6.92 6.80 8.05
N ILE A 96 -7.17 8.00 8.60
CA ILE A 96 -7.24 9.23 7.80
C ILE A 96 -5.85 9.61 7.27
N ASN A 97 -4.80 9.43 8.08
CA ASN A 97 -3.42 9.60 7.61
C ASN A 97 -3.08 8.65 6.45
N ALA A 98 -3.54 7.40 6.50
CA ALA A 98 -3.38 6.45 5.40
C ALA A 98 -4.13 6.89 4.13
N VAL A 99 -5.35 7.42 4.26
CA VAL A 99 -6.08 7.99 3.11
C VAL A 99 -5.33 9.18 2.52
N SER A 100 -4.82 10.08 3.36
CA SER A 100 -4.02 11.23 2.91
C SER A 100 -2.76 10.80 2.15
N ASP A 101 -2.04 9.79 2.65
CA ASP A 101 -0.85 9.22 2.01
C ASP A 101 -1.21 8.56 0.66
N LEU A 102 -2.29 7.78 0.62
CA LEU A 102 -2.79 7.18 -0.62
C LEU A 102 -3.15 8.23 -1.67
N ILE A 103 -3.87 9.30 -1.31
CA ILE A 103 -4.22 10.38 -2.23
C ILE A 103 -2.95 11.03 -2.80
N SER A 104 -2.00 11.40 -1.92
CA SER A 104 -0.75 12.05 -2.34
C SER A 104 0.03 11.15 -3.28
N ALA A 105 0.27 9.91 -2.88
CA ALA A 105 1.14 9.00 -3.60
C ALA A 105 0.60 8.60 -4.98
N VAL A 106 -0.70 8.28 -5.11
CA VAL A 106 -1.29 7.87 -6.42
C VAL A 106 -1.50 9.04 -7.39
N ASN A 107 -1.28 10.27 -6.92
CA ASN A 107 -1.30 11.49 -7.72
C ASN A 107 0.08 12.11 -7.89
N ASN A 108 1.16 11.42 -7.47
CA ASN A 108 2.53 11.96 -7.52
C ASN A 108 2.62 13.35 -6.86
N ASP A 109 2.00 13.49 -5.68
CA ASP A 109 1.93 14.70 -4.85
C ASP A 109 1.27 15.92 -5.54
N LYS A 110 0.57 15.71 -6.67
CA LYS A 110 -0.15 16.77 -7.38
C LYS A 110 -1.51 17.08 -6.75
N LEU A 111 -2.11 16.12 -6.04
CA LEU A 111 -3.34 16.28 -5.29
C LEU A 111 -3.07 15.97 -3.83
N GLY A 112 -3.67 16.76 -2.95
CA GLY A 112 -3.69 16.55 -1.52
C GLY A 112 -5.07 16.19 -1.01
N PHE A 113 -5.17 16.15 0.32
CA PHE A 113 -6.42 15.87 1.02
C PHE A 113 -7.51 16.91 0.68
N ASP A 114 -7.14 18.18 0.48
CA ASP A 114 -8.08 19.29 0.21
C ASP A 114 -8.68 19.24 -1.21
N ASP A 115 -8.17 18.37 -2.08
CA ASP A 115 -8.61 18.22 -3.47
C ASP A 115 -9.65 17.10 -3.66
N VAL A 116 -9.94 16.32 -2.60
CA VAL A 116 -10.72 15.08 -2.67
C VAL A 116 -11.70 15.02 -1.51
N SER A 117 -12.99 14.86 -1.82
CA SER A 117 -14.01 14.74 -0.77
C SER A 117 -13.96 13.37 -0.09
N LEU A 118 -13.97 13.38 1.24
CA LEU A 118 -14.06 12.21 2.09
C LEU A 118 -15.34 12.27 2.91
N PHE A 119 -16.27 11.34 2.67
CA PHE A 119 -17.51 11.23 3.44
C PHE A 119 -17.50 9.97 4.30
N ASP A 120 -18.05 10.09 5.50
CA ASP A 120 -18.51 8.92 6.26
C ASP A 120 -19.93 8.58 5.84
N ALA A 121 -20.23 7.29 5.69
CA ALA A 121 -21.59 6.81 5.40
C ALA A 121 -22.55 7.02 6.59
N ILE A 122 -22.00 7.15 7.79
CA ILE A 122 -22.70 7.53 9.02
C ILE A 122 -21.89 8.68 9.63
N PRO A 123 -22.09 9.93 9.17
CA PRO A 123 -21.33 11.08 9.65
C PRO A 123 -21.54 11.33 11.14
N PHE A 124 -20.50 11.80 11.84
CA PHE A 124 -20.49 12.22 13.26
C PHE A 124 -20.78 11.15 14.33
N LEU A 125 -21.45 10.06 13.98
CA LEU A 125 -21.84 9.03 14.94
C LEU A 125 -20.81 7.90 14.97
N ASP A 126 -20.21 7.67 16.13
CA ASP A 126 -19.25 6.59 16.33
C ASP A 126 -19.93 5.24 16.68
N GLU A 127 -19.14 4.24 17.06
CA GLU A 127 -19.65 2.93 17.47
C GLU A 127 -20.37 2.91 18.84
N THR A 128 -20.22 3.95 19.68
CA THR A 128 -20.89 4.02 20.99
C THR A 128 -22.38 4.34 20.86
N VAL A 129 -22.76 4.98 19.75
CA VAL A 129 -24.14 5.32 19.39
C VAL A 129 -24.91 4.11 18.80
N ALA A 130 -24.41 2.87 18.94
CA ALA A 130 -24.94 1.68 18.27
C ALA A 130 -26.08 0.92 19.00
N GLY A 131 -26.79 1.55 19.94
CA GLY A 131 -27.93 0.93 20.64
C GLY A 131 -29.22 0.88 19.81
N LYS A 132 -30.16 -0.02 20.13
CA LYS A 132 -31.49 -0.10 19.46
C LYS A 132 -32.24 1.23 19.47
N ASP A 133 -32.03 2.05 20.49
CA ASP A 133 -32.67 3.36 20.67
C ASP A 133 -32.11 4.43 19.72
N HIS A 134 -31.05 4.14 18.96
CA HIS A 134 -30.35 5.07 18.07
C HIS A 134 -30.43 4.66 16.59
N GLN A 135 -31.21 3.63 16.23
CA GLN A 135 -31.31 3.20 14.84
C GLN A 135 -31.91 4.28 13.93
N ASP A 136 -32.81 5.11 14.46
CA ASP A 136 -33.44 6.20 13.71
C ASP A 136 -32.41 7.28 13.34
N ILE A 137 -31.53 7.67 14.28
CA ILE A 137 -30.47 8.66 14.01
C ILE A 137 -29.42 8.12 13.03
N ILE A 138 -29.14 6.81 13.07
CA ILE A 138 -28.25 6.15 12.09
C ILE A 138 -28.89 6.17 10.71
N ASN A 139 -30.20 5.90 10.61
CA ASN A 139 -30.92 5.95 9.33
C ASN A 139 -30.95 7.38 8.78
N GLU A 140 -31.15 8.38 9.64
CA GLU A 140 -31.07 9.79 9.28
C GLU A 140 -29.68 10.17 8.76
N ALA A 141 -28.62 9.81 9.50
CA ALA A 141 -27.23 10.04 9.08
C ALA A 141 -26.94 9.42 7.70
N GLN A 142 -27.44 8.21 7.43
CA GLN A 142 -27.33 7.55 6.13
C GLN A 142 -28.11 8.25 5.02
N ASN A 143 -29.26 8.86 5.33
CA ASN A 143 -30.02 9.67 4.40
C ASN A 143 -29.29 10.98 4.08
N VAL A 144 -28.71 11.63 5.09
CA VAL A 144 -27.87 12.83 4.91
C VAL A 144 -26.67 12.50 4.03
N PHE A 145 -25.97 11.40 4.29
CA PHE A 145 -24.88 10.94 3.41
C PHE A 145 -25.37 10.73 1.95
N ALA A 146 -26.55 10.12 1.77
CA ALA A 146 -27.12 9.94 0.43
C ALA A 146 -27.43 11.28 -0.26
N ASP A 147 -27.97 12.26 0.47
CA ASP A 147 -28.24 13.61 -0.07
C ASP A 147 -26.95 14.38 -0.36
N MET A 148 -25.94 14.27 0.50
CA MET A 148 -24.61 14.81 0.25
C MET A 148 -24.00 14.24 -1.03
N ALA A 149 -24.06 12.92 -1.24
CA ALA A 149 -23.55 12.29 -2.45
C ALA A 149 -24.27 12.78 -3.71
N ARG A 150 -25.59 13.01 -3.64
CA ARG A 150 -26.36 13.61 -4.74
C ARG A 150 -25.95 15.04 -5.02
N ALA A 151 -25.83 15.86 -3.97
CA ALA A 151 -25.41 17.25 -4.09
C ALA A 151 -23.97 17.37 -4.63
N LYS A 152 -23.09 16.46 -4.21
CA LYS A 152 -21.68 16.39 -4.65
C LYS A 152 -21.55 15.95 -6.11
N ASP A 153 -22.45 15.11 -6.62
CA ASP A 153 -22.44 14.59 -7.99
C ASP A 153 -21.03 14.16 -8.45
N PRO A 154 -20.38 13.20 -7.76
CA PRO A 154 -18.98 12.86 -8.01
C PRO A 154 -18.77 12.12 -9.35
N ASP A 155 -17.60 12.28 -9.96
CA ASP A 155 -17.25 11.52 -11.18
C ASP A 155 -16.98 10.04 -10.85
N ILE A 156 -16.24 9.83 -9.75
CA ILE A 156 -15.82 8.53 -9.24
C ILE A 156 -16.19 8.42 -7.77
N ILE A 157 -16.73 7.27 -7.36
CA ILE A 157 -16.92 6.94 -5.94
C ILE A 157 -16.05 5.73 -5.58
N LEU A 158 -15.13 5.93 -4.65
CA LEU A 158 -14.30 4.89 -4.07
C LEU A 158 -14.95 4.34 -2.79
N CYS A 159 -15.59 3.19 -2.93
CA CYS A 159 -16.40 2.53 -1.92
C CYS A 159 -15.53 1.80 -0.88
N CYS A 160 -15.31 2.37 0.31
CA CYS A 160 -14.43 1.79 1.33
C CYS A 160 -15.15 1.34 2.62
N PHE A 161 -16.48 1.22 2.61
CA PHE A 161 -17.27 0.98 3.83
C PHE A 161 -18.24 -0.19 3.69
N LYS A 162 -18.73 -0.71 4.82
CA LYS A 162 -19.82 -1.68 4.86
C LYS A 162 -20.67 -1.40 6.11
N THR A 163 -21.99 -1.34 5.94
CA THR A 163 -22.91 -1.07 7.06
C THR A 163 -24.26 -1.75 6.81
N GLU A 164 -25.02 -1.99 7.85
CA GLU A 164 -26.44 -2.30 7.71
C GLU A 164 -27.20 -1.03 7.32
N THR A 165 -28.12 -1.15 6.36
CA THR A 165 -28.90 -0.01 5.86
C THR A 165 -30.13 -0.47 5.09
N GLN A 166 -31.20 0.32 5.18
CA GLN A 166 -32.37 0.22 4.30
C GLN A 166 -32.30 1.20 3.13
N ASN A 167 -31.39 2.18 3.18
CA ASN A 167 -31.23 3.15 2.10
C ASN A 167 -30.59 2.48 0.87
N SER A 168 -31.31 2.54 -0.25
CA SER A 168 -30.94 1.84 -1.48
C SER A 168 -29.65 2.37 -2.12
N LEU A 169 -29.36 3.67 -1.99
CA LEU A 169 -28.12 4.27 -2.46
C LEU A 169 -26.94 3.79 -1.60
N VAL A 170 -27.05 3.91 -0.27
CA VAL A 170 -26.02 3.46 0.67
C VAL A 170 -25.69 1.98 0.46
N LYS A 171 -26.71 1.13 0.27
CA LYS A 171 -26.55 -0.29 -0.04
C LYS A 171 -25.76 -0.56 -1.32
N LYS A 172 -25.94 0.26 -2.37
CA LYS A 172 -25.21 0.13 -3.64
C LYS A 172 -23.76 0.59 -3.54
N LEU A 173 -23.49 1.59 -2.69
CA LEU A 173 -22.16 2.17 -2.48
C LEU A 173 -21.27 1.38 -1.52
N GLN A 174 -21.76 0.29 -0.92
CA GLN A 174 -20.94 -0.52 -0.01
C GLN A 174 -19.81 -1.24 -0.74
N SER A 175 -18.68 -1.31 -0.06
CA SER A 175 -17.56 -2.18 -0.38
C SER A 175 -18.01 -3.64 -0.52
N ARG A 176 -17.46 -4.31 -1.53
CA ARG A 176 -17.54 -5.76 -1.75
C ARG A 176 -16.50 -6.52 -0.92
N GLY A 177 -15.61 -5.83 -0.23
CA GLY A 177 -14.54 -6.38 0.60
C GLY A 177 -13.21 -6.57 -0.11
N VAL A 178 -12.25 -7.15 0.61
CA VAL A 178 -10.86 -7.31 0.18
C VAL A 178 -10.75 -8.17 -1.08
N GLY A 179 -10.07 -7.65 -2.11
CA GLY A 179 -9.76 -8.36 -3.35
C GLY A 179 -10.99 -8.69 -4.20
N ARG A 180 -12.10 -7.96 -4.00
CA ARG A 180 -13.31 -8.05 -4.83
C ARG A 180 -13.38 -6.85 -5.78
N SER A 181 -14.13 -7.01 -6.86
CA SER A 181 -14.51 -5.94 -7.77
C SER A 181 -16.03 -5.87 -7.86
N PHE A 182 -16.55 -4.73 -8.31
CA PHE A 182 -17.93 -4.67 -8.76
C PHE A 182 -18.11 -5.46 -10.07
N TYR A 183 -19.35 -5.91 -10.34
CA TYR A 183 -19.72 -6.53 -11.61
C TYR A 183 -20.85 -5.75 -12.28
N PRO A 184 -20.73 -5.36 -13.56
CA PRO A 184 -19.51 -5.40 -14.37
C PRO A 184 -18.39 -4.53 -13.75
N ASP A 185 -17.14 -4.71 -14.19
CA ASP A 185 -16.03 -3.89 -13.68
C ASP A 185 -16.31 -2.41 -13.93
N ASN A 186 -16.14 -1.58 -12.88
CA ASN A 186 -16.37 -0.13 -12.89
C ASN A 186 -17.79 0.24 -13.34
N PRO A 187 -18.84 -0.25 -12.67
CA PRO A 187 -20.20 0.01 -13.10
C PRO A 187 -20.51 1.50 -12.93
N LYS A 188 -21.28 2.05 -13.87
CA LYS A 188 -21.88 3.38 -13.70
C LYS A 188 -23.11 3.27 -12.81
N LEU A 189 -23.08 3.98 -11.69
CA LEU A 189 -24.25 4.19 -10.85
C LEU A 189 -25.13 5.25 -11.49
N THR A 190 -26.34 4.87 -11.87
CA THR A 190 -27.36 5.77 -12.45
C THR A 190 -28.68 5.63 -11.69
N GLY A 191 -29.59 6.58 -11.91
CA GLY A 191 -30.94 6.54 -11.33
C GLY A 191 -31.06 7.07 -9.90
N PHE A 192 -30.05 7.77 -9.38
CA PHE A 192 -30.06 8.40 -8.05
C PHE A 192 -29.92 9.92 -8.08
N GLY A 193 -30.13 10.55 -9.24
CA GLY A 193 -29.94 12.00 -9.42
C GLY A 193 -28.54 12.42 -9.84
N PHE A 194 -27.62 11.46 -9.97
CA PHE A 194 -26.24 11.66 -10.43
C PHE A 194 -25.73 10.43 -11.19
N SER A 195 -24.56 10.55 -11.83
CA SER A 195 -23.93 9.48 -12.61
C SER A 195 -22.45 9.34 -12.26
N SER A 196 -22.09 8.29 -11.51
CA SER A 196 -20.70 8.07 -11.06
C SER A 196 -20.19 6.70 -11.43
N THR A 197 -18.88 6.58 -11.64
CA THR A 197 -18.22 5.27 -11.76
C THR A 197 -17.86 4.75 -10.37
N LEU A 198 -18.24 3.51 -10.07
CA LEU A 198 -17.94 2.89 -8.77
C LEU A 198 -16.63 2.12 -8.81
N VAL A 199 -15.76 2.36 -7.83
CA VAL A 199 -14.52 1.59 -7.61
C VAL A 199 -14.59 0.93 -6.24
N ASN A 200 -14.34 -0.37 -6.20
CA ASN A 200 -14.31 -1.10 -4.94
C ASN A 200 -12.96 -0.93 -4.26
N ALA A 201 -12.96 -0.53 -3.00
CA ALA A 201 -11.85 -0.73 -2.09
C ALA A 201 -12.37 -1.35 -0.80
N PHE A 202 -11.47 -1.75 0.09
CA PHE A 202 -11.85 -2.12 1.45
C PHE A 202 -11.41 -1.01 2.40
N HIS A 203 -11.99 -0.97 3.60
CA HIS A 203 -11.72 0.12 4.54
C HIS A 203 -10.22 0.21 4.87
N PRO A 204 -9.55 1.37 4.73
CA PRO A 204 -8.12 1.50 4.98
C PRO A 204 -7.66 1.02 6.36
N SER A 205 -8.52 1.15 7.38
CA SER A 205 -8.26 0.62 8.73
C SER A 205 -7.94 -0.88 8.74
N TYR A 206 -8.46 -1.66 7.77
CA TYR A 206 -8.14 -3.07 7.65
C TYR A 206 -6.64 -3.28 7.42
N ALA A 207 -6.01 -2.47 6.57
CA ALA A 207 -4.59 -2.61 6.25
C ALA A 207 -3.67 -1.94 7.28
N VAL A 208 -4.11 -0.87 7.95
CA VAL A 208 -3.24 -0.08 8.84
C VAL A 208 -3.50 -0.29 10.33
N ASN A 209 -4.70 -0.74 10.73
CA ASN A 209 -5.04 -1.00 12.14
C ASN A 209 -5.24 -2.50 12.42
N TYR A 210 -6.00 -3.20 11.57
CA TYR A 210 -6.32 -4.60 11.82
C TYR A 210 -5.21 -5.55 11.33
N TYR A 211 -4.67 -5.36 10.14
CA TYR A 211 -3.67 -6.26 9.55
C TYR A 211 -2.38 -5.53 9.11
N PRO A 212 -1.74 -4.71 9.98
CA PRO A 212 -0.58 -3.89 9.61
C PRO A 212 0.64 -4.68 9.13
N ILE A 213 0.80 -5.94 9.58
CA ILE A 213 1.92 -6.82 9.20
C ILE A 213 1.86 -7.34 7.76
N SER A 214 0.75 -7.13 7.04
CA SER A 214 0.57 -7.66 5.68
C SER A 214 0.63 -6.55 4.64
N SER A 215 1.80 -6.43 4.00
CA SER A 215 2.06 -5.45 2.94
C SER A 215 1.15 -5.62 1.73
N CYS A 216 0.69 -6.83 1.43
CA CYS A 216 -0.22 -7.09 0.31
C CYS A 216 -1.51 -6.26 0.39
N PHE A 217 -2.05 -6.02 1.60
CA PHE A 217 -3.25 -5.19 1.75
C PHE A 217 -2.96 -3.71 1.49
N LYS A 218 -1.79 -3.23 1.89
CA LYS A 218 -1.34 -1.87 1.59
C LYS A 218 -1.16 -1.68 0.08
N GLN A 219 -0.54 -2.65 -0.59
CA GLN A 219 -0.39 -2.64 -2.04
C GLN A 219 -1.75 -2.71 -2.76
N LEU A 220 -2.69 -3.50 -2.27
CA LEU A 220 -4.04 -3.54 -2.83
C LEU A 220 -4.76 -2.19 -2.67
N LEU A 221 -4.62 -1.49 -1.54
CA LEU A 221 -5.16 -0.13 -1.41
C LEU A 221 -4.51 0.82 -2.41
N VAL A 222 -3.19 0.77 -2.59
CA VAL A 222 -2.48 1.57 -3.61
C VAL A 222 -3.04 1.28 -5.00
N LEU A 223 -3.28 0.00 -5.34
CA LEU A 223 -3.89 -0.39 -6.61
C LEU A 223 -5.29 0.21 -6.79
N GLU A 224 -6.20 0.04 -5.83
CA GLU A 224 -7.59 0.50 -6.00
C GLU A 224 -7.71 2.03 -5.96
N PHE A 225 -6.87 2.72 -5.18
CA PHE A 225 -6.77 4.18 -5.22
C PHE A 225 -6.21 4.63 -6.57
N THR A 226 -5.12 4.02 -7.06
CA THR A 226 -4.56 4.33 -8.38
C THR A 226 -5.61 4.14 -9.47
N LYS A 227 -6.39 3.05 -9.40
CA LYS A 227 -7.51 2.78 -10.30
C LYS A 227 -8.57 3.88 -10.27
N ALA A 228 -9.00 4.33 -9.09
CA ALA A 228 -10.00 5.40 -8.98
C ALA A 228 -9.52 6.71 -9.63
N PHE A 229 -8.31 7.15 -9.32
CA PHE A 229 -7.76 8.38 -9.89
C PHE A 229 -7.40 8.25 -11.37
N ALA A 230 -6.95 7.09 -11.83
CA ALA A 230 -6.70 6.84 -13.25
C ALA A 230 -8.01 6.78 -14.06
N LEU A 231 -9.08 6.20 -13.51
CA LEU A 231 -10.41 6.22 -14.13
C LEU A 231 -10.96 7.64 -14.22
N TRP A 232 -10.75 8.47 -13.19
CA TRP A 232 -11.13 9.88 -13.23
C TRP A 232 -10.45 10.62 -14.39
N ARG A 233 -9.19 10.26 -14.67
CA ARG A 233 -8.40 10.79 -15.79
C ARG A 233 -8.59 10.03 -17.11
N GLN A 234 -9.48 9.04 -17.15
CA GLN A 234 -9.75 8.19 -18.32
C GLN A 234 -8.51 7.45 -18.86
N SER A 235 -7.57 7.09 -17.98
CA SER A 235 -6.29 6.47 -18.33
C SER A 235 -6.08 5.09 -17.72
N TRP A 236 -7.11 4.52 -17.09
CA TRP A 236 -7.02 3.20 -16.47
C TRP A 236 -7.11 2.08 -17.49
N THR A 237 -6.14 1.17 -17.46
CA THR A 237 -6.19 -0.12 -18.18
C THR A 237 -6.01 -1.24 -17.16
N GLU A 238 -6.90 -2.23 -17.21
CA GLU A 238 -6.82 -3.38 -16.31
C GLU A 238 -5.86 -4.43 -16.87
N GLU A 239 -4.90 -4.87 -16.06
CA GLU A 239 -3.91 -5.87 -16.45
C GLU A 239 -4.07 -7.18 -15.66
N PRO A 240 -3.66 -8.34 -16.22
CA PRO A 240 -3.85 -9.65 -15.58
C PRO A 240 -3.25 -9.74 -14.17
N TRP A 241 -2.11 -9.10 -13.92
CA TRP A 241 -1.44 -9.13 -12.62
C TRP A 241 -2.25 -8.43 -11.52
N MET A 242 -3.05 -7.42 -11.87
CA MET A 242 -3.89 -6.67 -10.92
C MET A 242 -4.98 -7.58 -10.36
N LYS A 243 -5.58 -8.42 -11.21
CA LYS A 243 -6.47 -9.50 -10.78
C LYS A 243 -5.74 -10.52 -9.90
N GLY A 244 -4.52 -10.88 -10.26
CA GLY A 244 -3.65 -11.74 -9.44
C GLY A 244 -3.45 -11.20 -8.02
N LEU A 245 -3.12 -9.90 -7.89
CA LEU A 245 -2.98 -9.23 -6.58
C LEU A 245 -4.29 -9.26 -5.78
N ARG A 246 -5.43 -8.97 -6.42
CA ARG A 246 -6.75 -9.06 -5.76
C ARG A 246 -7.04 -10.47 -5.27
N ASP A 247 -6.79 -11.48 -6.09
CA ASP A 247 -7.03 -12.89 -5.76
C ASP A 247 -6.14 -13.35 -4.59
N GLU A 248 -4.87 -12.98 -4.59
CA GLU A 248 -3.94 -13.29 -3.51
C GLU A 248 -4.34 -12.61 -2.20
N CYS A 249 -4.68 -11.32 -2.24
CA CYS A 249 -5.17 -10.60 -1.07
C CYS A 249 -6.47 -11.22 -0.53
N ARG A 250 -7.37 -11.64 -1.41
CA ARG A 250 -8.62 -12.32 -1.03
C ARG A 250 -8.35 -13.67 -0.36
N ILE A 251 -7.42 -14.47 -0.87
CA ILE A 251 -7.00 -15.73 -0.25
C ILE A 251 -6.39 -15.46 1.13
N ARG A 252 -5.51 -14.47 1.24
CA ARG A 252 -4.84 -14.12 2.49
C ARG A 252 -5.81 -13.58 3.53
N ALA A 253 -6.78 -12.77 3.13
CA ALA A 253 -7.84 -12.27 4.01
C ALA A 253 -8.69 -13.43 4.59
N LYS A 254 -9.00 -14.45 3.78
CA LYS A 254 -9.74 -15.64 4.24
C LYS A 254 -8.95 -16.48 5.26
N ARG A 255 -7.64 -16.64 5.07
CA ARG A 255 -6.77 -17.40 5.99
C ARG A 255 -6.64 -16.76 7.38
N LYS A 256 -6.91 -15.46 7.49
CA LYS A 256 -6.66 -14.65 8.71
C LYS A 256 -7.89 -14.47 9.62
N VAL A 257 -9.07 -14.99 9.23
CA VAL A 257 -10.27 -14.91 10.05
C VAL A 257 -10.09 -15.80 11.29
N GLY A 258 -9.72 -15.20 12.43
CA GLY A 258 -9.56 -15.90 13.73
C GLY A 258 -8.22 -15.69 14.45
N GLU A 259 -7.26 -14.96 13.86
CA GLU A 259 -5.85 -14.97 14.32
C GLU A 259 -5.46 -13.84 15.30
N LYS A 260 -6.41 -12.97 15.66
CA LYS A 260 -6.22 -11.98 16.74
C LYS A 260 -6.89 -12.48 18.02
N ASN A 261 -6.15 -12.39 19.12
CA ASN A 261 -6.66 -12.68 20.44
C ASN A 261 -7.67 -11.61 20.87
N ILE A 262 -8.42 -11.88 21.94
CA ILE A 262 -9.46 -10.98 22.51
C ILE A 262 -8.89 -9.57 22.79
N ASP A 263 -7.60 -9.46 23.11
CA ASP A 263 -6.91 -8.19 23.39
C ASP A 263 -6.42 -7.44 22.14
N GLY A 264 -6.78 -7.91 20.93
CA GLY A 264 -6.34 -7.31 19.67
C GLY A 264 -4.86 -7.55 19.32
N LYS A 265 -4.14 -8.30 20.16
CA LYS A 265 -2.76 -8.76 19.91
C LYS A 265 -2.73 -9.97 18.98
N TRP A 266 -1.68 -10.05 18.18
CA TRP A 266 -1.44 -11.19 17.31
C TRP A 266 -1.14 -12.46 18.10
N ASN A 267 -1.67 -13.60 17.64
CA ASN A 267 -1.25 -14.88 18.18
C ASN A 267 0.26 -15.09 17.93
N ARG A 268 1.01 -15.37 18.99
CA ARG A 268 2.47 -15.61 18.94
C ARG A 268 2.85 -16.77 18.04
N SER A 269 2.08 -17.86 18.04
CA SER A 269 2.35 -19.02 17.17
C SER A 269 2.18 -18.65 15.70
N TYR A 270 1.13 -17.89 15.39
CA TYR A 270 0.87 -17.39 14.05
C TYR A 270 2.01 -16.50 13.55
N ILE A 271 2.48 -15.55 14.37
CA ILE A 271 3.58 -14.66 14.00
C ILE A 271 4.89 -15.43 13.78
N LYS A 272 5.18 -16.44 14.62
CA LYS A 272 6.35 -17.31 14.44
C LYS A 272 6.29 -18.07 13.12
N GLU A 273 5.16 -18.72 12.84
CA GLU A 273 4.96 -19.48 11.60
C GLU A 273 5.08 -18.59 10.37
N GLN A 274 4.45 -17.40 10.39
CA GLN A 274 4.56 -16.43 9.31
C GLN A 274 5.99 -15.95 9.10
N TRP A 275 6.73 -15.69 10.17
CA TRP A 275 8.14 -15.31 10.08
C TRP A 275 9.01 -16.38 9.42
N GLU A 276 8.83 -17.65 9.82
CA GLU A 276 9.54 -18.79 9.25
C GLU A 276 9.19 -19.00 7.77
N GLU A 277 7.91 -18.89 7.41
CA GLU A 277 7.42 -18.96 6.03
C GLU A 277 8.03 -17.85 5.17
N LEU A 278 8.06 -16.61 5.68
CA LEU A 278 8.60 -15.44 4.97
C LEU A 278 10.11 -15.56 4.74
N LEU A 279 10.88 -15.90 5.78
CA LEU A 279 12.34 -16.08 5.64
C LEU A 279 12.68 -17.25 4.72
N THR A 280 11.91 -18.33 4.76
CA THR A 280 12.11 -19.49 3.88
C THR A 280 11.77 -19.15 2.44
N SER A 281 10.66 -18.45 2.23
CA SER A 281 10.26 -17.97 0.91
C SER A 281 11.28 -16.99 0.34
N LEU A 282 11.74 -16.01 1.13
CA LEU A 282 12.75 -15.04 0.69
C LEU A 282 14.07 -15.73 0.33
N ASP A 283 14.53 -16.66 1.16
CA ASP A 283 15.72 -17.47 0.89
C ASP A 283 15.58 -18.20 -0.46
N ALA A 284 14.46 -18.89 -0.69
CA ALA A 284 14.20 -19.58 -1.95
C ALA A 284 14.17 -18.65 -3.17
N GLN A 285 13.67 -17.43 -3.02
CA GLN A 285 13.69 -16.43 -4.10
C GLN A 285 15.09 -15.87 -4.33
N PHE A 286 15.88 -15.70 -3.27
CA PHE A 286 17.28 -15.31 -3.42
C PHE A 286 18.10 -16.38 -4.13
N GLU A 287 17.86 -17.65 -3.83
CA GLU A 287 18.47 -18.76 -4.59
C GLU A 287 18.15 -18.64 -6.08
N LYS A 288 16.88 -18.39 -6.42
CA LYS A 288 16.43 -18.32 -7.81
C LYS A 288 16.94 -17.08 -8.56
N CYS A 289 17.00 -15.93 -7.90
CA CYS A 289 17.24 -14.64 -8.55
C CYS A 289 18.69 -14.16 -8.46
N PHE A 290 19.45 -14.56 -7.42
CA PHE A 290 20.79 -14.04 -7.18
C PHE A 290 21.89 -15.11 -7.13
N PHE A 291 21.58 -16.32 -6.63
CA PHE A 291 22.60 -17.35 -6.40
C PHE A 291 22.64 -18.45 -7.47
N GLN A 292 21.78 -18.39 -8.48
CA GLN A 292 21.88 -19.25 -9.67
C GLN A 292 23.04 -18.83 -10.57
N ASN A 293 23.67 -19.80 -11.24
CA ASN A 293 24.75 -19.50 -12.18
C ASN A 293 24.18 -18.71 -13.37
N PRO A 294 24.73 -17.52 -13.69
CA PRO A 294 24.24 -16.69 -14.80
C PRO A 294 24.30 -17.40 -16.16
N LYS A 295 25.13 -18.44 -16.32
CA LYS A 295 25.17 -19.26 -17.55
C LYS A 295 23.91 -20.11 -17.77
N ASP A 296 23.13 -20.34 -16.71
CA ASP A 296 21.97 -21.21 -16.72
C ASP A 296 20.64 -20.44 -16.94
N ILE A 297 20.70 -19.12 -17.12
CA ILE A 297 19.52 -18.26 -17.24
C ILE A 297 19.64 -17.38 -18.49
N GLY A 298 18.74 -17.56 -19.46
CA GLY A 298 18.60 -16.61 -20.57
C GLY A 298 18.11 -15.24 -20.07
N ALA A 299 18.53 -14.14 -20.71
CA ALA A 299 18.21 -12.79 -20.26
C ALA A 299 16.69 -12.54 -20.10
N GLY A 300 15.87 -13.01 -21.04
CA GLY A 300 14.41 -12.90 -20.97
C GLY A 300 13.76 -13.74 -19.86
N ASP A 301 14.39 -14.85 -19.47
CA ASP A 301 13.93 -15.67 -18.34
C ASP A 301 14.24 -15.00 -16.99
N LEU A 302 15.33 -14.22 -16.91
CA LEU A 302 15.71 -13.51 -15.69
C LEU A 302 14.69 -12.43 -15.32
N GLN A 303 14.27 -11.61 -16.28
CA GLN A 303 13.28 -10.55 -16.01
C GLN A 303 11.96 -11.12 -15.52
N ARG A 304 11.41 -12.13 -16.21
CA ARG A 304 10.17 -12.80 -15.79
C ARG A 304 10.31 -13.36 -14.38
N LYS A 305 11.43 -14.03 -14.09
CA LYS A 305 11.73 -14.54 -12.73
C LYS A 305 11.74 -13.43 -11.68
N LEU A 306 12.31 -12.25 -11.98
CA LEU A 306 12.39 -11.13 -11.03
C LEU A 306 11.01 -10.55 -10.73
N VAL A 307 10.18 -10.33 -11.76
CA VAL A 307 8.80 -9.84 -11.61
C VAL A 307 7.96 -10.84 -10.80
N ASP A 308 8.12 -12.14 -11.05
CA ASP A 308 7.37 -13.20 -10.37
C ASP A 308 7.92 -13.57 -8.97
N SER A 309 9.09 -13.03 -8.59
CA SER A 309 9.82 -13.44 -7.38
C SER A 309 9.14 -13.05 -6.07
N LYS A 310 8.30 -12.00 -6.08
CA LYS A 310 7.69 -11.39 -4.88
C LYS A 310 8.71 -10.92 -3.83
N ILE A 311 9.99 -10.74 -4.20
CA ILE A 311 11.06 -10.35 -3.27
C ILE A 311 10.72 -9.05 -2.53
N THR A 312 10.18 -8.05 -3.24
CA THR A 312 9.72 -6.79 -2.65
C THR A 312 8.70 -7.05 -1.53
N TRP A 313 7.69 -7.89 -1.80
CA TRP A 313 6.57 -8.13 -0.88
C TRP A 313 7.04 -8.89 0.36
N LEU A 314 7.87 -9.92 0.16
CA LEU A 314 8.46 -10.68 1.25
C LEU A 314 9.33 -9.79 2.16
N SER A 315 10.13 -8.92 1.56
CA SER A 315 10.97 -7.95 2.29
C SER A 315 10.12 -6.95 3.07
N CYS A 316 9.02 -6.48 2.49
CA CYS A 316 8.09 -5.58 3.18
C CYS A 316 7.39 -6.26 4.35
N ASP A 317 6.87 -7.48 4.18
CA ASP A 317 6.23 -8.24 5.25
C ASP A 317 7.21 -8.50 6.41
N ILE A 318 8.46 -8.87 6.11
CA ILE A 318 9.53 -9.01 7.12
C ILE A 318 9.74 -7.69 7.87
N ALA A 319 9.88 -6.58 7.15
CA ALA A 319 10.06 -5.27 7.77
C ALA A 319 8.88 -4.87 8.67
N TRP A 320 7.65 -5.19 8.27
CA TRP A 320 6.45 -4.89 9.05
C TRP A 320 6.31 -5.78 10.30
N ILE A 321 6.69 -7.05 10.24
CA ILE A 321 6.74 -7.89 11.44
C ILE A 321 7.74 -7.31 12.44
N LEU A 322 8.92 -6.86 11.97
CA LEU A 322 9.93 -6.24 12.83
C LEU A 322 9.50 -4.87 13.40
N GLU A 323 8.53 -4.20 12.77
CA GLU A 323 8.00 -2.91 13.25
C GLU A 323 6.90 -3.07 14.30
N GLU A 324 6.00 -4.04 14.12
CA GLU A 324 4.81 -4.18 14.96
C GLU A 324 5.07 -4.97 16.25
N LEU A 325 6.23 -5.64 16.36
CA LEU A 325 6.61 -6.39 17.56
C LEU A 325 7.53 -5.59 18.47
N THR A 326 7.31 -5.74 19.78
CA THR A 326 8.26 -5.24 20.79
C THR A 326 9.58 -6.00 20.75
N PRO A 327 10.70 -5.40 21.18
CA PRO A 327 11.98 -6.11 21.29
C PRO A 327 11.87 -7.42 22.05
N GLU A 328 11.14 -7.44 23.16
CA GLU A 328 10.93 -8.63 24.00
C GLU A 328 10.18 -9.74 23.26
N GLU A 329 9.17 -9.39 22.46
CA GLU A 329 8.42 -10.34 21.63
C GLU A 329 9.31 -10.95 20.54
N THR A 330 10.13 -10.15 19.86
CA THR A 330 11.02 -10.67 18.82
C THR A 330 12.06 -11.66 19.36
N ILE A 331 12.60 -11.38 20.55
CA ILE A 331 13.55 -12.27 21.24
C ILE A 331 12.86 -13.58 21.63
N THR A 332 11.67 -13.49 22.22
CA THR A 332 10.89 -14.66 22.64
C THR A 332 10.57 -15.59 21.46
N LEU A 333 10.40 -15.02 20.26
CA LEU A 333 10.10 -15.76 19.05
C LEU A 333 11.36 -16.21 18.27
N GLU A 334 12.55 -15.99 18.83
CA GLU A 334 13.85 -16.34 18.23
C GLU A 334 14.10 -15.71 16.84
N MET A 335 13.37 -14.65 16.48
CA MET A 335 13.44 -14.04 15.15
C MET A 335 14.84 -13.55 14.76
N PRO A 336 15.58 -12.85 15.65
CA PRO A 336 16.93 -12.40 15.33
C PRO A 336 17.89 -13.56 15.03
N GLN A 337 17.74 -14.68 15.74
CA GLN A 337 18.59 -15.85 15.54
C GLN A 337 18.30 -16.53 14.20
N GLN A 338 17.02 -16.65 13.83
CA GLN A 338 16.62 -17.19 12.53
C GLN A 338 17.14 -16.31 11.38
N LEU A 339 16.99 -14.99 11.49
CA LEU A 339 17.52 -14.04 10.50
C LEU A 339 19.04 -14.10 10.42
N LEU A 340 19.74 -14.19 11.56
CA LEU A 340 21.19 -14.34 11.58
C LEU A 340 21.63 -15.62 10.87
N CYS A 341 20.93 -16.74 11.07
CA CYS A 341 21.20 -17.99 10.36
C CYS A 341 21.05 -17.82 8.83
N LYS A 342 19.99 -17.13 8.38
CA LYS A 342 19.79 -16.81 6.95
C LYS A 342 20.89 -15.88 6.43
N LEU A 343 21.18 -14.79 7.13
CA LEU A 343 22.27 -13.86 6.79
C LEU A 343 23.59 -14.60 6.61
N ARG A 344 23.96 -15.48 7.55
CA ARG A 344 25.21 -16.26 7.45
C ARG A 344 25.25 -17.13 6.20
N ARG A 345 24.13 -17.74 5.84
CA ARG A 345 24.01 -18.56 4.62
C ARG A 345 24.11 -17.70 3.37
N TRP A 346 23.34 -16.61 3.28
CA TRP A 346 23.42 -15.67 2.16
C TRP A 346 24.83 -15.11 2.02
N CYS A 347 25.51 -14.83 3.12
CA CYS A 347 26.90 -14.41 3.08
C CYS A 347 27.83 -15.47 2.49
N ARG A 348 27.75 -16.73 2.92
CA ARG A 348 28.60 -17.78 2.32
C ARG A 348 28.35 -18.02 0.83
N LYS A 349 27.16 -17.68 0.34
CA LYS A 349 26.81 -17.81 -1.08
C LYS A 349 27.29 -16.64 -1.92
N ALA A 350 27.15 -15.42 -1.39
CA ALA A 350 27.60 -14.21 -2.06
C ALA A 350 29.13 -14.00 -1.98
N TRP A 351 29.82 -14.63 -1.03
CA TRP A 351 31.25 -14.44 -0.79
C TRP A 351 32.07 -15.75 -0.87
N PRO A 352 33.33 -15.69 -1.34
CA PRO A 352 34.31 -16.75 -1.16
C PRO A 352 34.54 -17.06 0.34
N GLU A 353 34.53 -18.34 0.73
CA GLU A 353 34.57 -18.76 2.15
C GLU A 353 35.83 -18.29 2.91
N ASP A 354 36.93 -18.07 2.20
CA ASP A 354 38.23 -17.65 2.75
C ASP A 354 38.28 -16.17 3.19
N GLN A 355 37.32 -15.36 2.74
CA GLN A 355 37.29 -13.91 2.99
C GLN A 355 36.32 -13.48 4.10
N LEU A 356 35.38 -14.35 4.48
CA LEU A 356 34.40 -14.07 5.54
C LEU A 356 34.99 -14.29 6.93
N ARG A 357 35.73 -13.29 7.42
CA ARG A 357 36.23 -13.29 8.79
C ARG A 357 35.19 -12.72 9.75
N ARG A 358 34.94 -13.45 10.85
CA ARG A 358 34.13 -12.93 11.96
C ARG A 358 34.85 -11.74 12.57
N ASN A 359 34.11 -10.68 12.86
CA ASN A 359 34.69 -9.49 13.48
C ASN A 359 35.13 -9.80 14.92
N PRO A 360 36.41 -9.64 15.27
CA PRO A 360 36.88 -9.80 16.66
C PRO A 360 36.58 -8.57 17.53
N SER A 361 36.16 -7.44 16.94
CA SER A 361 35.92 -6.15 17.61
C SER A 361 34.44 -5.77 17.66
N ASN A 362 34.03 -5.12 18.75
CA ASN A 362 32.64 -4.88 19.13
C ASN A 362 31.93 -3.73 18.38
N SER A 363 32.37 -3.31 17.18
CA SER A 363 31.86 -2.05 16.58
C SER A 363 31.44 -2.08 15.11
N ASN A 364 31.73 -3.13 14.33
CA ASN A 364 31.54 -3.07 12.86
C ASN A 364 30.67 -4.22 12.29
N GLY A 365 29.69 -4.71 13.03
CA GLY A 365 28.79 -5.78 12.56
C GLY A 365 29.22 -7.21 12.91
N TYR A 366 28.47 -8.20 12.44
CA TYR A 366 28.71 -9.64 12.72
C TYR A 366 30.00 -10.18 12.06
N TYR A 367 30.16 -9.91 10.76
CA TYR A 367 31.38 -10.10 9.98
C TYR A 367 32.17 -8.79 9.89
N ASP A 368 33.46 -8.87 9.58
CA ASP A 368 34.25 -7.69 9.23
C ASP A 368 33.58 -6.94 8.06
N HIS A 369 33.25 -5.68 8.29
CA HIS A 369 32.53 -4.85 7.33
C HIS A 369 33.39 -4.39 6.16
N LEU A 370 34.71 -4.26 6.34
CA LEU A 370 35.60 -3.73 5.30
C LEU A 370 35.59 -4.59 4.03
N PRO A 371 35.70 -5.94 4.09
CA PRO A 371 35.50 -6.79 2.93
C PRO A 371 34.13 -6.62 2.25
N LEU A 372 33.07 -6.32 3.02
CA LEU A 372 31.72 -6.12 2.46
C LEU A 372 31.62 -4.83 1.63
N LEU A 373 32.36 -3.79 1.99
CA LEU A 373 32.40 -2.52 1.25
C LEU A 373 33.13 -2.64 -0.08
N LEU A 374 34.09 -3.56 -0.18
CA LEU A 374 34.95 -3.73 -1.35
C LEU A 374 34.40 -4.72 -2.37
N LEU A 375 33.29 -5.38 -2.06
CA LEU A 375 32.62 -6.28 -2.98
C LEU A 375 32.23 -5.57 -4.27
N LYS A 376 32.62 -6.17 -5.40
CA LYS A 376 32.21 -5.75 -6.73
C LYS A 376 31.57 -6.93 -7.44
N SER A 377 30.47 -6.65 -8.14
CA SER A 377 29.84 -7.63 -9.00
C SER A 377 30.77 -8.01 -10.14
N ASN A 378 30.96 -9.31 -10.34
CA ASN A 378 31.69 -9.87 -11.48
C ASN A 378 30.73 -10.28 -12.62
N GLN A 379 29.45 -9.94 -12.51
CA GLN A 379 28.44 -10.31 -13.50
C GLN A 379 28.70 -9.61 -14.83
N PRO A 380 28.41 -10.25 -15.98
CA PRO A 380 28.68 -9.65 -17.28
C PRO A 380 27.71 -8.53 -17.65
N SER A 381 26.42 -8.65 -17.28
CA SER A 381 25.38 -7.69 -17.66
C SER A 381 25.19 -6.56 -16.64
N THR A 382 24.86 -5.37 -17.11
CA THR A 382 24.56 -4.19 -16.25
C THR A 382 23.41 -4.47 -15.29
N LEU A 383 22.37 -5.17 -15.74
CA LEU A 383 21.23 -5.56 -14.91
C LEU A 383 21.66 -6.50 -13.77
N ALA A 384 22.40 -7.57 -14.07
CA ALA A 384 22.88 -8.50 -13.06
C ALA A 384 23.82 -7.82 -12.07
N LYS A 385 24.68 -6.90 -12.53
CA LYS A 385 25.51 -6.06 -11.65
C LYS A 385 24.67 -5.20 -10.70
N SER A 386 23.62 -4.56 -11.21
CA SER A 386 22.72 -3.72 -10.41
C SER A 386 22.01 -4.56 -9.34
N LEU A 387 21.44 -5.70 -9.72
CA LEU A 387 20.77 -6.63 -8.82
C LEU A 387 21.68 -7.14 -7.71
N GLU A 388 22.87 -7.63 -8.07
CA GLU A 388 23.86 -8.11 -7.11
C GLU A 388 24.33 -6.99 -6.18
N SER A 389 24.52 -5.77 -6.71
CA SER A 389 24.85 -4.60 -5.88
C SER A 389 23.76 -4.28 -4.86
N ARG A 390 22.47 -4.44 -5.17
CA ARG A 390 21.38 -4.23 -4.20
C ARG A 390 21.36 -5.33 -3.15
N LEU A 391 21.56 -6.59 -3.54
CA LEU A 391 21.69 -7.68 -2.59
C LEU A 391 22.87 -7.45 -1.63
N PHE A 392 24.03 -7.05 -2.14
CA PHE A 392 25.20 -6.73 -1.30
C PHE A 392 24.90 -5.57 -0.34
N GLY A 393 24.16 -4.55 -0.79
CA GLY A 393 23.66 -3.49 0.06
C GLY A 393 22.82 -4.02 1.24
N LEU A 394 21.85 -4.92 0.97
CA LEU A 394 21.05 -5.57 2.00
C LEU A 394 21.91 -6.35 2.99
N LEU A 395 22.81 -7.21 2.49
CA LEU A 395 23.64 -8.07 3.35
C LEU A 395 24.59 -7.24 4.22
N ARG A 396 25.11 -6.13 3.68
CA ARG A 396 25.92 -5.17 4.42
C ARG A 396 25.14 -4.49 5.54
N ASP A 397 23.94 -4.02 5.24
CA ASP A 397 23.07 -3.36 6.22
C ASP A 397 22.64 -4.33 7.33
N LEU A 398 22.27 -5.55 6.96
CA LEU A 398 21.96 -6.61 7.92
C LEU A 398 23.19 -6.97 8.76
N ASN A 399 24.38 -7.06 8.17
CA ASN A 399 25.61 -7.31 8.93
C ASN A 399 25.84 -6.27 10.03
N LEU A 400 25.65 -5.00 9.70
CA LEU A 400 25.79 -3.88 10.65
C LEU A 400 24.68 -3.86 11.72
N SER A 401 23.54 -4.47 11.44
CA SER A 401 22.45 -4.57 12.41
C SER A 401 22.70 -5.58 13.53
N PHE A 402 23.72 -6.43 13.41
CA PHE A 402 24.13 -7.38 14.44
C PHE A 402 25.44 -6.93 15.05
N ASN A 403 25.51 -6.81 16.38
CA ASN A 403 26.76 -6.55 17.08
C ASN A 403 27.14 -7.75 17.96
N ARG A 404 28.42 -7.99 18.15
CA ARG A 404 28.93 -9.03 19.04
C ARG A 404 29.60 -8.38 20.23
N LEU A 405 29.15 -8.69 21.44
CA LEU A 405 29.81 -8.27 22.68
C LEU A 405 30.06 -9.51 23.54
N HIS A 406 31.32 -9.83 23.82
CA HIS A 406 31.72 -10.87 24.79
C HIS A 406 31.00 -12.23 24.66
N ASN A 407 30.73 -12.67 23.42
CA ASN A 407 30.02 -13.88 22.98
C ASN A 407 28.50 -13.77 22.76
N ASP A 408 27.87 -12.70 23.21
CA ASP A 408 26.46 -12.44 22.92
C ASP A 408 26.29 -11.70 21.59
N VAL A 409 25.19 -12.00 20.90
CA VAL A 409 24.80 -11.31 19.66
C VAL A 409 23.66 -10.35 19.95
N TYR A 410 23.97 -9.07 19.90
CA TYR A 410 23.01 -7.99 19.94
C TYR A 410 22.46 -7.74 18.55
N HIS A 411 21.19 -7.35 18.48
CA HIS A 411 20.50 -7.09 17.23
C HIS A 411 19.77 -5.74 17.32
N ASN A 412 19.81 -4.99 16.23
CA ASN A 412 19.13 -3.71 16.10
C ASN A 412 17.94 -3.89 15.14
N LEU A 413 16.75 -4.10 15.71
CA LEU A 413 15.51 -4.35 14.96
C LEU A 413 15.16 -3.19 14.02
N LEU A 414 15.39 -1.94 14.48
CA LEU A 414 15.18 -0.76 13.65
C LEU A 414 16.08 -0.79 12.41
N ALA A 415 17.36 -1.11 12.57
CA ALA A 415 18.30 -1.23 11.46
C ALA A 415 17.92 -2.39 10.51
N GLN A 416 17.51 -3.55 11.04
CA GLN A 416 17.04 -4.68 10.24
C GLN A 416 15.81 -4.32 9.40
N ARG A 417 14.81 -3.71 10.02
CA ARG A 417 13.61 -3.18 9.36
C ARG A 417 13.98 -2.22 8.23
N CYS A 418 14.83 -1.24 8.52
CA CYS A 418 15.29 -0.27 7.53
C CYS A 418 16.07 -0.92 6.38
N ALA A 419 16.87 -1.95 6.65
CA ALA A 419 17.60 -2.70 5.62
C ALA A 419 16.63 -3.36 4.62
N PHE A 420 15.60 -4.07 5.10
CA PHE A 420 14.60 -4.69 4.25
C PHE A 420 13.76 -3.68 3.46
N ARG A 421 13.35 -2.56 4.07
CA ARG A 421 12.63 -1.49 3.38
C ARG A 421 13.43 -0.89 2.24
N ARG A 422 14.69 -0.52 2.50
CA ARG A 422 15.58 0.05 1.48
C ARG A 422 15.83 -0.92 0.35
N PHE A 423 16.03 -2.20 0.68
CA PHE A 423 16.20 -3.23 -0.34
C PHE A 423 14.94 -3.40 -1.20
N ALA A 424 13.75 -3.47 -0.60
CA ALA A 424 12.49 -3.57 -1.33
C ALA A 424 12.29 -2.38 -2.28
N ALA A 425 12.53 -1.15 -1.82
CA ALA A 425 12.42 0.04 -2.65
C ALA A 425 13.41 0.02 -3.82
N ALA A 426 14.68 -0.30 -3.54
CA ALA A 426 15.72 -0.37 -4.56
C ALA A 426 15.50 -1.52 -5.56
N PHE A 427 14.81 -2.59 -5.16
CA PHE A 427 14.44 -3.68 -6.04
C PHE A 427 13.34 -3.25 -7.01
N GLU A 428 12.31 -2.54 -6.54
CA GLU A 428 11.29 -1.95 -7.43
C GLU A 428 11.88 -0.91 -8.39
N ASP A 429 12.87 -0.13 -7.97
CA ASP A 429 13.57 0.80 -8.87
C ASP A 429 14.26 0.04 -10.02
N ILE A 430 14.85 -1.13 -9.74
CA ILE A 430 15.43 -1.97 -10.81
C ILE A 430 14.35 -2.52 -11.73
N LEU A 431 13.23 -3.01 -11.19
CA LEU A 431 12.15 -3.55 -12.03
C LEU A 431 11.58 -2.48 -12.95
N GLU A 432 11.51 -1.24 -12.47
CA GLU A 432 11.12 -0.07 -13.25
C GLU A 432 12.13 0.22 -14.37
N ASP A 433 13.42 0.27 -14.05
CA ASP A 433 14.49 0.48 -15.06
C ASP A 433 14.45 -0.61 -16.15
N ILE A 434 14.14 -1.86 -15.80
CA ILE A 434 14.00 -2.94 -16.80
C ILE A 434 12.80 -2.66 -17.72
N ALA A 435 11.65 -2.33 -17.15
CA ALA A 435 10.42 -2.10 -17.91
C ALA A 435 10.56 -0.90 -18.88
N ASP A 436 11.25 0.16 -18.46
CA ASP A 436 11.49 1.33 -19.31
C ASP A 436 12.44 1.02 -20.48
N ASN A 437 13.43 0.14 -20.27
CA ASN A 437 14.35 -0.27 -21.34
C ASN A 437 13.67 -1.14 -22.41
N ASP A 438 12.77 -2.05 -22.03
CA ASP A 438 12.07 -2.90 -23.01
C ASP A 438 11.17 -2.08 -23.94
N LEU A 439 10.47 -1.08 -23.39
CA LEU A 439 9.63 -0.17 -24.18
C LEU A 439 10.44 0.64 -25.20
N SER A 440 11.68 0.99 -24.85
CA SER A 440 12.56 1.71 -25.76
C SER A 440 12.99 0.84 -26.96
N LEU A 441 13.16 -0.46 -26.76
CA LEU A 441 13.55 -1.42 -27.80
C LEU A 441 12.40 -1.71 -28.77
N GLU A 442 11.19 -1.92 -28.27
CA GLU A 442 9.98 -2.11 -29.10
C GLU A 442 9.66 -0.86 -29.96
N GLY A 443 9.90 0.34 -29.42
CA GLY A 443 9.74 1.60 -30.16
C GLY A 443 10.73 1.74 -31.32
N THR A 444 11.97 1.26 -31.18
CA THR A 444 12.96 1.24 -32.26
C THR A 444 12.67 0.20 -33.34
N GLU A 445 12.11 -0.97 -33.01
CA GLU A 445 11.72 -1.98 -34.00
C GLU A 445 10.55 -1.50 -34.86
N LEU A 446 9.56 -0.81 -34.26
CA LEU A 446 8.46 -0.18 -35.00
C LEU A 446 8.93 0.95 -35.93
N HIS A 447 9.94 1.73 -35.53
CA HIS A 447 10.56 2.71 -36.42
C HIS A 447 11.38 2.07 -37.54
N HIS A 448 11.96 0.90 -37.32
CA HIS A 448 12.68 0.15 -38.35
C HIS A 448 11.72 -0.50 -39.36
N GLU A 449 10.57 -1.03 -38.92
CA GLU A 449 9.54 -1.58 -39.81
C GLU A 449 8.79 -0.50 -40.61
N MET A 450 8.53 0.68 -40.03
CA MET A 450 7.97 1.80 -40.78
C MET A 450 8.98 2.45 -41.75
N GLY A 451 10.29 2.30 -41.52
CA GLY A 451 11.34 2.71 -42.45
C GLY A 451 11.44 1.82 -43.71
N PHE A 452 11.00 0.57 -43.64
CA PHE A 452 11.01 -0.36 -44.78
C PHE A 452 9.76 -0.29 -45.66
N LEU A 453 8.66 0.30 -45.18
CA LEU A 453 7.43 0.49 -45.97
C LEU A 453 7.41 1.80 -46.79
N SER A 454 8.45 2.62 -46.74
CA SER A 454 8.54 3.89 -47.50
C SER A 454 9.52 3.88 -48.69
N LEU A 455 10.04 2.72 -49.09
CA LEU A 455 10.92 2.57 -50.27
C LEU A 455 10.47 1.39 -51.13
N ASN A 456 9.26 1.46 -51.68
CA ASN A 456 8.86 0.70 -52.87
C ASN A 456 7.67 1.40 -53.53
N GLY A 457 7.97 2.41 -54.32
CA GLY A 457 6.98 3.10 -55.14
C GLY A 457 7.59 4.22 -55.96
N THR A 458 8.25 3.85 -57.07
CA THR A 458 8.13 4.49 -58.42
C THR A 458 9.29 4.06 -59.34
N ALA A 459 9.00 3.16 -60.27
CA ALA A 459 9.57 2.93 -61.61
C ALA A 459 8.93 1.61 -62.10
N ASP A 460 8.13 1.49 -63.15
CA ASP A 460 7.78 2.30 -64.33
C ASP A 460 6.27 2.32 -64.56
#